data_AF-A0A1X7TYF6-F1
#
_entry.id   AF-A0A1X7TYF6-F1
#
_cell.length_a   1.000
_cell.length_b   1.000
_cell.length_c   1.000
_cell.angle_alpha   90.00
_cell.angle_beta   90.00
_cell.angle_gamma   90.00
#
_symmetry.space_group_name_H-M   'P 1'
#
loop_
_entity.id
_entity.type
_entity.pdbx_description
1 polymer ?
#
loop_
_entity_poly.entity_id
_entity_poly.type
_entity_poly.pdbx_seq_one_letter_code
_entity_poly.pdbx_strand_id
1 'polypeptide(L)'
;MALKAKILVGGPQESGKTYVSNVLADATESLGGEYQPTKGVRLLEFEVDGERGRGEGLVRVGVELWDAGGGKEYETCWPAFAKETKGLVLVYNPAVSEQSKVVEKWYKYFVKQYGLRDSQCMLLAIHKSDSRPAQDWTVPPALQSVRCTHFAIDDNPDAIKKTFTDFIMELLNIIQEKQEKEEQGIVGKRKN
;
A
#
# COMPACT_ATOMS: atom_id res chain seq x y z
N MET A 1 6.29 23.37 2.55
CA MET A 1 5.44 22.38 3.25
C MET A 1 5.96 21.01 2.89
N ALA A 2 6.10 20.09 3.85
CA ALA A 2 6.42 18.70 3.54
C ALA A 2 5.25 18.10 2.74
N LEU A 3 5.54 17.39 1.64
CA LEU A 3 4.53 16.67 0.87
C LEU A 3 3.95 15.57 1.77
N LYS A 4 2.62 15.42 1.82
CA LYS A 4 1.96 14.39 2.63
C LYS A 4 1.15 13.44 1.75
N ALA A 5 1.24 12.14 2.04
CA ALA A 5 0.49 11.11 1.34
C ALA A 5 -0.19 10.15 2.33
N LYS A 6 -1.52 10.03 2.20
CA LYS A 6 -2.28 8.98 2.87
C LYS A 6 -2.14 7.67 2.08
N ILE A 7 -1.62 6.63 2.74
CA ILE A 7 -1.41 5.31 2.15
C ILE A 7 -2.22 4.27 2.91
N LEU A 8 -3.05 3.52 2.20
CA LEU A 8 -3.83 2.44 2.80
C LEU A 8 -3.09 1.11 2.64
N VAL A 9 -2.95 0.35 3.71
CA VAL A 9 -2.50 -1.05 3.69
C VAL A 9 -3.72 -1.95 3.87
N GLY A 10 -4.07 -2.70 2.83
CA GLY A 10 -5.29 -3.50 2.75
C GLY A 10 -5.03 -4.95 2.34
N GLY A 11 -5.96 -5.84 2.64
CA GLY A 11 -5.84 -7.26 2.32
C GLY A 11 -6.46 -8.18 3.38
N PRO A 12 -6.34 -9.51 3.18
CA PRO A 12 -6.99 -10.52 4.02
C PRO A 12 -6.45 -10.52 5.46
N GLN A 13 -7.19 -11.09 6.41
CA GLN A 13 -6.65 -11.33 7.75
C GLN A 13 -5.42 -12.27 7.67
N GLU A 14 -4.46 -12.13 8.60
CA GLU A 14 -3.23 -12.95 8.65
C GLU A 14 -2.34 -12.89 7.40
N SER A 15 -2.48 -11.87 6.55
CA SER A 15 -1.64 -11.69 5.37
C SER A 15 -0.27 -11.03 5.62
N GLY A 16 0.00 -10.55 6.84
CA GLY A 16 1.23 -9.82 7.15
C GLY A 16 1.16 -8.30 7.01
N LYS A 17 -0.03 -7.70 6.83
CA LYS A 17 -0.21 -6.22 6.78
C LYS A 17 0.49 -5.49 7.92
N THR A 18 0.18 -5.85 9.16
CA THR A 18 0.73 -5.24 10.38
C THR A 18 2.24 -5.40 10.46
N TYR A 19 2.77 -6.55 10.05
CA TYR A 19 4.22 -6.76 9.95
C TYR A 19 4.85 -5.77 8.97
N VAL A 20 4.33 -5.67 7.75
CA VAL A 20 4.78 -4.69 6.74
C VAL A 20 4.68 -3.27 7.29
N SER A 21 3.54 -2.89 7.87
CA SER A 21 3.32 -1.56 8.44
C SER A 21 4.34 -1.23 9.53
N ASN A 22 4.69 -2.19 10.39
CA ASN A 22 5.68 -1.99 11.45
C ASN A 22 7.09 -1.85 10.86
N VAL A 23 7.46 -2.68 9.88
CA VAL A 23 8.73 -2.57 9.16
C VAL A 23 8.87 -1.19 8.51
N LEU A 24 7.83 -0.70 7.83
CA LEU A 24 7.87 0.58 7.14
C LEU A 24 7.97 1.78 8.09
N ALA A 25 7.31 1.71 9.24
CA ALA A 25 7.29 2.79 10.23
C ALA A 25 8.42 2.69 11.27
N ASP A 26 9.34 1.72 11.14
CA ASP A 26 10.33 1.39 12.17
C ASP A 26 9.72 1.16 13.57
N ALA A 27 8.49 0.64 13.59
CA ALA A 27 7.77 0.38 14.83
C ALA A 27 8.24 -0.93 15.45
N THR A 28 8.61 -0.88 16.73
CA THR A 28 9.06 -2.06 17.50
C THR A 28 7.90 -2.95 17.98
N GLU A 29 6.66 -2.61 17.65
CA GLU A 29 5.48 -3.36 18.09
C GLU A 29 5.41 -4.75 17.43
N SER A 30 5.17 -5.78 18.25
CA SER A 30 4.70 -7.11 17.83
C SER A 30 5.57 -7.91 16.84
N LEU A 31 6.90 -7.83 16.94
CA LEU A 31 7.79 -8.72 16.16
C LEU A 31 7.95 -10.14 16.77
N GLY A 32 7.27 -10.46 17.87
CA GLY A 32 7.47 -11.75 18.57
C GLY A 32 6.36 -12.21 19.54
N GLY A 33 5.11 -11.76 19.34
CA GLY A 33 3.96 -12.15 20.18
C GLY A 33 2.94 -13.03 19.47
N GLU A 34 1.92 -13.51 20.19
CA GLU A 34 0.75 -14.14 19.60
C GLU A 34 0.06 -13.20 18.62
N TYR A 35 -0.52 -13.77 17.55
CA TYR A 35 -1.22 -12.98 16.54
C TYR A 35 -2.42 -12.24 17.14
N GLN A 36 -2.47 -10.93 16.92
CA GLN A 36 -3.59 -10.06 17.30
C GLN A 36 -4.13 -9.38 16.04
N PRO A 37 -5.38 -9.68 15.62
CA PRO A 37 -6.00 -9.02 14.48
C PRO A 37 -6.12 -7.50 14.69
N THR A 38 -5.71 -6.71 13.70
CA THR A 38 -5.95 -5.26 13.71
C THR A 38 -7.44 -4.98 13.72
N LYS A 39 -7.91 -4.29 14.77
CA LYS A 39 -9.32 -3.90 14.90
C LYS A 39 -9.55 -2.56 14.21
N GLY A 40 -10.40 -2.54 13.20
CA GLY A 40 -10.73 -1.33 12.45
C GLY A 40 -9.55 -0.84 11.61
N VAL A 41 -8.87 0.21 12.07
CA VAL A 41 -7.68 0.77 11.41
C VAL A 41 -6.71 1.33 12.43
N ARG A 42 -5.42 1.14 12.20
CA ARG A 42 -4.32 1.73 12.97
C ARG A 42 -3.58 2.73 12.09
N LEU A 43 -3.30 3.92 12.60
CA LEU A 43 -2.58 4.97 11.88
C LEU A 43 -1.14 5.03 12.35
N LEU A 44 -0.21 5.08 11.39
CA LEU A 44 1.22 5.26 11.61
C LEU A 44 1.67 6.47 10.79
N GLU A 45 2.43 7.36 11.41
CA GLU A 45 3.00 8.52 10.74
C GLU A 45 4.52 8.43 10.75
N PHE A 46 5.13 8.57 9.57
CA PHE A 46 6.58 8.57 9.41
C PHE A 46 7.00 9.37 8.17
N GLU A 47 8.29 9.61 8.03
CA GLU A 47 8.85 10.29 6.87
C GLU A 47 9.59 9.31 5.97
N VAL A 48 9.46 9.48 4.66
CA VAL A 48 10.22 8.74 3.65
C VAL A 48 11.07 9.72 2.87
N ASP A 49 12.38 9.48 2.89
CA ASP A 49 13.37 10.18 2.08
C ASP A 49 13.64 9.38 0.81
N GLY A 50 13.66 10.03 -0.35
CA GLY A 50 14.05 9.39 -1.61
C GLY A 50 14.41 10.39 -2.69
N GLU A 51 15.01 9.88 -3.77
CA GLU A 51 15.42 10.71 -4.89
C GLU A 51 14.28 10.84 -5.91
N ARG A 52 14.01 12.07 -6.35
CA ARG A 52 13.02 12.32 -7.38
C ARG A 52 13.69 12.29 -8.75
N GLY A 53 13.55 11.18 -9.48
CA GLY A 53 14.17 11.01 -10.79
C GLY A 53 15.69 11.21 -10.79
N ARG A 54 16.31 11.25 -11.98
CA ARG A 54 17.76 11.58 -12.06
C ARG A 54 17.94 13.09 -11.94
N GLY A 55 18.48 13.54 -10.80
CA GLY A 55 19.02 14.89 -10.65
C GLY A 55 18.11 15.94 -10.01
N GLU A 56 16.89 15.60 -9.56
CA GLU A 56 16.00 16.56 -8.88
C GLU A 56 16.22 16.64 -7.36
N GLY A 57 17.23 15.95 -6.83
CA GLY A 57 17.62 15.97 -5.43
C GLY A 57 16.78 15.08 -4.52
N LEU A 58 17.10 15.12 -3.22
CA LEU A 58 16.41 14.35 -2.19
C LEU A 58 15.08 15.05 -1.85
N VAL A 59 14.00 14.28 -1.82
CA VAL A 59 12.66 14.71 -1.42
C VAL A 59 12.24 13.93 -0.18
N ARG A 60 11.61 14.66 0.75
CA ARG A 60 11.03 14.11 1.97
C ARG A 60 9.51 14.14 1.90
N VAL A 61 8.89 13.00 2.18
CA VAL A 61 7.43 12.81 2.18
C VAL A 61 6.96 12.36 3.54
N GLY A 62 6.00 13.08 4.13
CA GLY A 62 5.24 12.59 5.27
C GLY A 62 4.22 11.54 4.82
N VAL A 63 4.30 10.34 5.37
CA VAL A 63 3.36 9.25 5.10
C VAL A 63 2.43 9.10 6.29
N GLU A 64 1.12 9.14 6.02
CA GLU A 64 0.08 8.73 6.96
C GLU A 64 -0.41 7.34 6.51
N LEU A 65 0.14 6.29 7.12
CA LEU A 65 -0.14 4.91 6.77
C LEU A 65 -1.32 4.38 7.59
N TRP A 66 -2.35 3.90 6.89
CA TRP A 66 -3.55 3.29 7.46
C TRP A 66 -3.43 1.76 7.36
N ASP A 67 -3.05 1.10 8.45
CA ASP A 67 -3.06 -0.37 8.57
C ASP A 67 -4.47 -0.85 8.87
N ALA A 68 -5.17 -1.35 7.85
CA ALA A 68 -6.57 -1.73 7.96
C ALA A 68 -6.76 -3.20 8.41
N GLY A 69 -7.74 -3.42 9.28
CA GLY A 69 -8.21 -4.75 9.64
C GLY A 69 -8.73 -5.52 8.43
N GLY A 70 -8.35 -6.80 8.32
CA GLY A 70 -8.76 -7.68 7.22
C GLY A 70 -10.10 -8.39 7.41
N GLY A 71 -10.76 -8.18 8.56
CA GLY A 71 -12.04 -8.78 8.91
C GLY A 71 -13.21 -8.21 8.11
N LYS A 72 -14.21 -9.04 7.81
CA LYS A 72 -15.39 -8.65 7.02
C LYS A 72 -16.24 -7.59 7.73
N GLU A 73 -16.22 -7.58 9.06
CA GLU A 73 -16.91 -6.62 9.91
C GLU A 73 -16.48 -5.16 9.63
N TYR A 74 -15.26 -4.95 9.13
CA TYR A 74 -14.71 -3.63 8.82
C TYR A 74 -14.97 -3.17 7.38
N GLU A 75 -15.61 -3.98 6.54
CA GLU A 75 -15.94 -3.60 5.15
C GLU A 75 -16.86 -2.39 5.08
N THR A 76 -17.72 -2.22 6.09
CA THR A 76 -18.59 -1.04 6.22
C THR A 76 -17.80 0.26 6.38
N CYS A 77 -16.55 0.19 6.86
CA CYS A 77 -15.66 1.34 7.04
C CYS A 77 -14.82 1.65 5.78
N TRP A 78 -14.85 0.82 4.74
CA TRP A 78 -14.04 1.03 3.53
C TRP A 78 -14.24 2.38 2.84
N PRO A 79 -15.45 2.98 2.77
CA PRO A 79 -15.59 4.34 2.25
C PRO A 79 -14.76 5.37 3.02
N ALA A 80 -14.67 5.23 4.34
CA ALA A 80 -13.88 6.11 5.20
C ALA A 80 -12.37 5.89 4.99
N PHE A 81 -11.95 4.63 4.83
CA PHE A 81 -10.56 4.31 4.48
C PHE A 81 -10.19 4.91 3.13
N ALA A 82 -11.07 4.77 2.15
CA ALA A 82 -10.84 5.21 0.79
C ALA A 82 -10.70 6.73 0.67
N LYS A 83 -11.46 7.49 1.47
CA LYS A 83 -11.42 8.97 1.49
C LYS A 83 -9.99 9.50 1.50
N GLU A 84 -9.64 10.23 0.44
CA GLU A 84 -8.35 10.92 0.24
C GLU A 84 -7.12 10.00 0.19
N THR A 85 -7.30 8.68 0.11
CA THR A 85 -6.20 7.73 -0.11
C THR A 85 -5.51 8.03 -1.42
N LYS A 86 -4.17 8.14 -1.37
CA LYS A 86 -3.33 8.40 -2.54
C LYS A 86 -2.74 7.13 -3.11
N GLY A 87 -2.38 6.18 -2.25
CA GLY A 87 -1.81 4.89 -2.64
C GLY A 87 -2.39 3.73 -1.84
N LEU A 88 -2.40 2.55 -2.45
CA LEU A 88 -2.88 1.31 -1.86
C LEU A 88 -1.77 0.25 -1.90
N VAL A 89 -1.37 -0.24 -0.73
CA VAL A 89 -0.51 -1.41 -0.58
C VAL A 89 -1.40 -2.61 -0.26
N LEU A 90 -1.52 -3.53 -1.20
CA LEU A 90 -2.24 -4.78 -1.03
C LEU A 90 -1.29 -5.84 -0.50
N VAL A 91 -1.67 -6.54 0.57
CA VAL A 91 -0.85 -7.59 1.17
C VAL A 91 -1.65 -8.88 1.28
N TYR A 92 -1.10 -9.98 0.77
CA TYR A 92 -1.70 -11.31 0.87
C TYR A 92 -0.63 -12.39 1.03
N ASN A 93 -1.04 -13.53 1.59
CA ASN A 93 -0.19 -14.71 1.73
C ASN A 93 -0.38 -15.68 0.55
N PRO A 94 0.67 -15.87 -0.29
CA PRO A 94 0.71 -16.90 -1.35
C PRO A 94 0.27 -18.30 -0.95
N ALA A 95 0.64 -18.71 0.26
CA ALA A 95 0.47 -20.08 0.72
C ALA A 95 -0.98 -20.37 1.12
N VAL A 96 -1.85 -19.36 1.16
CA VAL A 96 -3.26 -19.47 1.55
C VAL A 96 -4.14 -19.13 0.35
N SER A 97 -4.65 -20.14 -0.35
CA SER A 97 -5.33 -19.98 -1.64
C SER A 97 -6.55 -19.06 -1.59
N GLU A 98 -7.26 -19.03 -0.46
CA GLU A 98 -8.46 -18.25 -0.21
C GLU A 98 -8.15 -16.74 -0.15
N GLN A 99 -6.92 -16.37 0.24
CA GLN A 99 -6.49 -14.98 0.35
C GLN A 99 -6.45 -14.28 -1.01
N SER A 100 -6.18 -15.00 -2.10
CA SER A 100 -6.20 -14.47 -3.47
C SER A 100 -7.55 -13.82 -3.82
N LYS A 101 -8.67 -14.48 -3.50
CA LYS A 101 -10.01 -13.92 -3.77
C LYS A 101 -10.31 -12.70 -2.92
N VAL A 102 -9.82 -12.69 -1.67
CA VAL A 102 -10.06 -11.58 -0.74
C VAL A 102 -9.23 -10.36 -1.15
N VAL A 103 -7.95 -10.52 -1.53
CA VAL A 103 -7.13 -9.38 -2.01
C VAL A 103 -7.66 -8.81 -3.33
N GLU A 104 -8.21 -9.64 -4.22
CA GLU A 104 -8.91 -9.14 -5.41
C GLU A 104 -10.15 -8.29 -5.07
N LYS A 105 -10.86 -8.63 -3.99
CA LYS A 105 -12.01 -7.85 -3.53
C LYS A 105 -11.57 -6.46 -3.07
N TRP A 106 -10.47 -6.37 -2.32
CA TRP A 106 -9.86 -5.09 -1.95
C TRP A 106 -9.49 -4.29 -3.21
N TYR A 107 -8.79 -4.90 -4.16
CA TYR A 107 -8.44 -4.24 -5.42
C TYR A 107 -9.68 -3.72 -6.18
N LYS A 108 -10.70 -4.56 -6.37
CA LYS A 108 -11.94 -4.17 -7.08
C LYS A 108 -12.63 -2.99 -6.40
N TYR A 109 -12.69 -2.97 -5.07
CA TYR A 109 -13.30 -1.87 -4.34
C TYR A 109 -12.49 -0.56 -4.49
N PHE A 110 -11.21 -0.57 -4.12
CA PHE A 110 -10.43 0.66 -4.03
C PHE A 110 -9.97 1.19 -5.40
N VAL A 111 -9.78 0.32 -6.38
CA VAL A 111 -9.33 0.70 -7.73
C VAL A 111 -10.52 0.87 -8.66
N LYS A 112 -11.37 -0.16 -8.82
CA LYS A 112 -12.46 -0.10 -9.81
C LYS A 112 -13.66 0.74 -9.35
N GLN A 113 -14.02 0.68 -8.07
CA GLN A 113 -15.18 1.42 -7.55
C GLN A 113 -14.80 2.80 -7.01
N TYR A 114 -13.71 2.91 -6.25
CA TYR A 114 -13.30 4.18 -5.64
C TYR A 114 -12.41 5.06 -6.53
N GLY A 115 -11.80 4.48 -7.57
CA GLY A 115 -11.11 5.24 -8.62
C GLY A 115 -9.60 5.44 -8.41
N LEU A 116 -8.94 4.64 -7.57
CA LEU A 116 -7.48 4.51 -7.67
C LEU A 116 -7.10 3.87 -9.00
N ARG A 117 -5.85 4.10 -9.43
CA ARG A 117 -5.26 3.46 -10.62
C ARG A 117 -4.30 2.35 -10.22
N ASP A 118 -4.03 1.43 -11.14
CA ASP A 118 -3.04 0.36 -10.93
C ASP A 118 -1.66 0.93 -10.57
N SER A 119 -1.28 2.07 -11.15
CA SER A 119 -0.02 2.77 -10.83
C SER A 119 0.01 3.42 -9.45
N GLN A 120 -1.13 3.50 -8.76
CA GLN A 120 -1.24 3.94 -7.37
C GLN A 120 -1.36 2.75 -6.41
N CYS A 121 -1.14 1.54 -6.92
CA CYS A 121 -1.22 0.31 -6.16
C CYS A 121 0.11 -0.43 -6.18
N MET A 122 0.39 -1.14 -5.10
CA MET A 122 1.49 -2.10 -5.00
C MET A 122 0.96 -3.37 -4.35
N LEU A 123 1.37 -4.54 -4.86
CA LEU A 123 1.02 -5.83 -4.29
C LEU A 123 2.25 -6.43 -3.62
N LEU A 124 2.10 -6.80 -2.34
CA LEU A 124 3.10 -7.49 -1.55
C LEU A 124 2.62 -8.90 -1.22
N ALA A 125 3.42 -9.86 -1.63
CA ALA A 125 3.23 -11.27 -1.42
C ALA A 125 4.07 -11.71 -0.23
N ILE A 126 3.45 -11.93 0.93
CA ILE A 126 4.15 -12.15 2.20
C ILE A 126 3.85 -13.53 2.74
N HIS A 127 4.88 -14.32 3.00
CA HIS A 127 4.75 -15.68 3.56
C HIS A 127 5.78 -15.90 4.66
N LYS A 128 5.58 -16.90 5.52
CA LYS A 128 6.66 -17.34 6.43
C LYS A 128 7.62 -18.25 5.65
N SER A 129 8.92 -18.23 5.98
CA SER A 129 9.93 -19.02 5.26
C SER A 129 9.71 -20.53 5.27
N ASP A 130 9.09 -21.05 6.32
CA ASP A 130 8.66 -22.44 6.48
C ASP A 130 7.37 -22.75 5.69
N SER A 131 6.61 -21.73 5.30
CA SER A 131 5.41 -21.81 4.46
C SER A 131 5.67 -21.27 3.04
N ARG A 132 6.72 -21.76 2.36
CA ARG A 132 6.97 -21.36 0.97
C ARG A 132 5.71 -21.57 0.13
N PRO A 133 5.35 -20.61 -0.74
CA PRO A 133 4.33 -20.85 -1.74
C PRO A 133 4.67 -22.13 -2.49
N ALA A 134 3.64 -22.81 -3.01
CA ALA A 134 3.88 -23.81 -4.06
C ALA A 134 4.78 -23.18 -5.15
N GLN A 135 5.65 -23.98 -5.76
CA GLN A 135 6.63 -23.52 -6.75
C GLN A 135 5.98 -22.75 -7.93
N ASP A 136 4.67 -22.90 -8.11
CA ASP A 136 3.82 -22.32 -9.16
C ASP A 136 2.81 -21.28 -8.65
N TRP A 137 3.11 -20.55 -7.59
CA TRP A 137 2.24 -19.45 -7.15
C TRP A 137 2.10 -18.40 -8.26
N THR A 138 0.88 -17.90 -8.48
CA THR A 138 0.59 -16.90 -9.52
C THR A 138 -0.08 -15.67 -8.91
N VAL A 139 0.21 -14.51 -9.48
CA VAL A 139 -0.49 -13.26 -9.12
C VAL A 139 -1.97 -13.40 -9.48
N PRO A 140 -2.91 -13.04 -8.57
CA PRO A 140 -4.33 -13.10 -8.84
C PRO A 140 -4.66 -12.39 -10.17
N PRO A 141 -5.50 -12.98 -11.03
CA PRO A 141 -5.76 -12.45 -12.37
C PRO A 141 -6.15 -10.97 -12.41
N ALA A 142 -6.91 -10.48 -11.43
CA ALA A 142 -7.31 -9.07 -11.39
C ALA A 142 -6.15 -8.09 -11.09
N LEU A 143 -5.01 -8.60 -10.63
CA LEU A 143 -3.86 -7.84 -10.15
C LEU A 143 -2.63 -7.94 -11.05
N GLN A 144 -2.73 -8.58 -12.23
CA GLN A 144 -1.59 -8.79 -13.13
C GLN A 144 -0.95 -7.48 -13.64
N SER A 145 -1.71 -6.39 -13.69
CA SER A 145 -1.22 -5.05 -14.07
C SER A 145 -0.61 -4.27 -12.90
N VAL A 146 -0.76 -4.74 -11.65
CA VAL A 146 -0.22 -4.12 -10.46
C VAL A 146 1.17 -4.70 -10.19
N ARG A 147 2.15 -3.85 -9.86
CA ARG A 147 3.49 -4.30 -9.48
C ARG A 147 3.40 -5.22 -8.27
N CYS A 148 3.84 -6.47 -8.44
CA CYS A 148 3.90 -7.47 -7.37
C CYS A 148 5.34 -7.73 -6.95
N THR A 149 5.61 -7.69 -5.65
CA THR A 149 6.89 -8.09 -5.05
C THR A 149 6.66 -9.16 -4.00
N HIS A 150 7.55 -10.13 -3.93
CA HIS A 150 7.49 -11.27 -3.01
C HIS A 150 8.56 -11.17 -1.94
N PHE A 151 8.14 -11.41 -0.70
CA PHE A 151 9.01 -11.43 0.48
C PHE A 151 8.62 -12.58 1.41
N ALA A 152 9.62 -13.18 2.04
CA ALA A 152 9.43 -13.92 3.27
C ALA A 152 9.41 -12.96 4.47
N ILE A 153 8.70 -13.31 5.54
CA ILE A 153 8.61 -12.48 6.76
C ILE A 153 9.99 -12.29 7.40
N ASP A 154 10.88 -13.27 7.29
CA ASP A 154 12.25 -13.25 7.79
C ASP A 154 13.27 -12.74 6.75
N ASP A 155 12.81 -12.31 5.56
CA ASP A 155 13.69 -11.60 4.63
C ASP A 155 14.13 -10.25 5.21
N ASN A 156 15.21 -9.70 4.65
CA ASN A 156 15.74 -8.41 5.05
C ASN A 156 14.64 -7.31 4.99
N PRO A 157 14.26 -6.71 6.14
CA PRO A 157 13.27 -5.63 6.20
C PRO A 157 13.60 -4.43 5.31
N ASP A 158 14.89 -4.18 5.04
CA ASP A 158 15.34 -3.09 4.18
C ASP A 158 14.84 -3.22 2.74
N ALA A 159 14.63 -4.45 2.25
CA ALA A 159 14.13 -4.67 0.91
C ALA A 159 12.66 -4.21 0.79
N ILE A 160 11.83 -4.47 1.81
CA ILE A 160 10.45 -3.97 1.90
C ILE A 160 10.44 -2.45 1.94
N LYS A 161 11.29 -1.83 2.79
CA LYS A 161 11.42 -0.38 2.88
C LYS A 161 11.83 0.26 1.57
N LYS A 162 12.81 -0.34 0.88
CA LYS A 162 13.27 0.15 -0.42
C LYS A 162 12.15 0.07 -1.46
N THR A 163 11.48 -1.07 -1.58
CA THR A 163 10.36 -1.25 -2.51
C THR A 163 9.23 -0.26 -2.24
N PHE A 164 8.92 0.01 -0.96
CA PHE A 164 7.95 1.02 -0.58
C PHE A 164 8.42 2.45 -0.91
N THR A 165 9.69 2.77 -0.66
CA THR A 165 10.27 4.07 -1.00
C THR A 165 10.17 4.35 -2.49
N ASP A 166 10.55 3.37 -3.32
CA ASP A 166 10.43 3.45 -4.78
C ASP A 166 8.96 3.69 -5.20
N PHE A 167 8.01 2.98 -4.59
CA PHE A 167 6.57 3.19 -4.81
C PHE A 167 6.10 4.60 -4.42
N ILE A 168 6.54 5.14 -3.28
CA ILE A 168 6.18 6.50 -2.86
C ILE A 168 6.72 7.54 -3.84
N MET A 169 7.97 7.41 -4.30
CA MET A 169 8.55 8.36 -5.24
C MET A 169 7.80 8.38 -6.59
N GLU A 170 7.38 7.22 -7.09
CA GLU A 170 6.52 7.15 -8.28
C GLU A 170 5.13 7.75 -8.03
N LEU A 171 4.54 7.48 -6.86
CA LEU A 171 3.24 8.01 -6.49
C LEU A 171 3.25 9.54 -6.36
N LEU A 172 4.34 10.14 -5.88
CA LEU A 172 4.49 11.59 -5.81
C LEU A 172 4.38 12.25 -7.19
N ASN A 173 5.07 11.69 -8.19
CA ASN A 173 5.02 12.21 -9.56
C ASN A 173 3.58 12.18 -10.08
N ILE A 174 2.84 11.09 -9.80
CA ILE A 174 1.44 10.95 -10.16
C ILE A 174 0.55 12.01 -9.47
N ILE A 175 0.80 12.29 -8.18
CA ILE A 175 0.03 13.29 -7.41
C ILE A 175 0.28 14.69 -7.96
N GLN A 176 1.54 15.04 -8.24
CA GLN A 176 1.92 16.36 -8.76
C GLN A 176 1.36 16.59 -10.17
N GLU A 177 1.50 15.64 -11.09
CA GLU A 177 0.90 15.75 -12.43
C GLU A 177 -0.61 16.00 -12.37
N LYS A 178 -1.30 15.38 -11.39
CA LYS A 178 -2.73 15.59 -11.19
C LYS A 178 -3.02 16.99 -10.67
N GLN A 179 -2.26 17.47 -9.68
CA GLN A 179 -2.39 18.82 -9.14
C GLN A 179 -2.16 19.89 -10.21
N GLU A 180 -1.10 19.77 -11.01
CA GLU A 180 -0.79 20.69 -12.10
C GLU A 180 -1.91 20.76 -13.15
N LYS A 181 -2.46 19.61 -13.54
CA LYS A 181 -3.61 19.54 -14.47
C LYS A 181 -4.86 20.20 -13.90
N GLU A 182 -5.15 20.01 -12.62
CA GLU A 182 -6.28 20.63 -11.94
C GLU A 182 -6.13 22.17 -11.86
N GLU A 183 -4.93 22.66 -11.52
CA GLU A 183 -4.62 24.09 -11.46
C GLU A 183 -4.76 24.78 -12.83
N GLN A 184 -4.22 24.17 -13.89
CA GLN A 184 -4.34 24.69 -15.25
C GLN A 184 -5.79 24.78 -15.72
N GLY A 185 -6.63 23.80 -15.36
CA GLY A 185 -8.06 23.80 -15.67
C GLY A 185 -8.85 24.92 -15.00
N ILE A 186 -8.45 25.34 -13.79
CA ILE A 186 -9.08 26.46 -13.06
C ILE A 186 -8.71 27.80 -13.71
N VAL A 187 -7.44 27.99 -14.10
CA VAL A 187 -6.99 29.23 -14.75
C VAL A 187 -7.67 29.43 -16.12
N GLY A 188 -7.86 28.35 -16.89
CA GLY A 188 -8.58 28.39 -18.17
C GLY A 188 -10.05 28.81 -18.04
N LYS A 189 -10.73 28.40 -16.95
CA LYS A 189 -12.13 28.78 -16.70
C LYS A 189 -12.33 30.23 -16.24
N ARG A 190 -11.31 30.88 -15.70
CA ARG A 190 -11.37 32.29 -15.27
C ARG A 190 -11.15 33.30 -16.40
N LYS A 191 -10.69 32.85 -17.57
CA LYS A 191 -10.43 33.69 -18.74
C LYS A 191 -11.58 33.75 -19.75
N ASN A 192 -12.71 33.09 -19.45
CA ASN A 192 -13.94 33.14 -20.24
C ASN A 192 -15.07 33.79 -19.44
#